data_AF-A0A973EZG0-F1
#
_entry.id   AF-A0A973EZG0-F1
#
_cell.length_a   1.000
_cell.length_b   1.000
_cell.length_c   1.000
_cell.angle_alpha   90.00
_cell.angle_beta   90.00
_cell.angle_gamma   90.00
#
_symmetry.space_group_name_H-M   'P 1'
#
loop_
_entity.id
_entity.type
_entity.pdbx_description
1 polymer ?
#
loop_
_entity_poly.entity_id
_entity_poly.type
_entity_poly.pdbx_seq_one_letter_code
_entity_poly.pdbx_strand_id
1 'polypeptide(L)'
;MRNIFLLSVVSAVLMWSCGGAEKKSNFTARENIIVQQDDGSFMLKLDKADCYSSVDDPSANTAEWNVKITKPGRYNVWLSSATLDTLDLNYSNSVRITLADSQLEADPAIDRIVRNSDEVNYPYYRADSFMGSFYFPEPGEYNIQLISEKVISRELREKTNQLPDNTMLMSVILTPLTR
;
A
#
# COMPACT_ATOMS: atom_id res chain seq x y z
N MET A 1 -53.85 -54.58 -25.95
CA MET A 1 -52.45 -55.09 -25.98
C MET A 1 -51.66 -54.10 -26.83
N ARG A 2 -50.88 -53.20 -26.21
CA ARG A 2 -49.51 -53.38 -25.68
C ARG A 2 -48.45 -53.02 -26.73
N ASN A 3 -47.89 -51.81 -26.54
CA ASN A 3 -46.48 -51.40 -26.60
C ASN A 3 -45.68 -51.57 -27.91
N ILE A 4 -45.20 -50.46 -28.51
CA ILE A 4 -43.86 -49.81 -28.40
C ILE A 4 -42.79 -50.49 -29.27
N PHE A 5 -42.10 -49.69 -30.11
CA PHE A 5 -40.63 -49.54 -30.23
C PHE A 5 -40.34 -48.73 -31.52
N LEU A 6 -40.08 -47.42 -31.45
CA LEU A 6 -38.74 -46.78 -31.35
C LEU A 6 -37.70 -47.35 -32.32
N LEU A 7 -37.37 -46.62 -33.39
CA LEU A 7 -35.99 -46.52 -33.85
C LEU A 7 -35.70 -45.17 -34.51
N SER A 8 -34.64 -44.58 -34.00
CA SER A 8 -34.07 -43.26 -34.17
C SER A 8 -33.25 -43.13 -35.45
N VAL A 9 -33.36 -42.00 -36.15
CA VAL A 9 -32.25 -41.46 -36.95
C VAL A 9 -32.04 -40.00 -36.57
N VAL A 10 -30.91 -39.77 -35.92
CA VAL A 10 -30.41 -38.48 -35.44
C VAL A 10 -30.01 -37.64 -36.66
N SER A 11 -30.69 -36.52 -36.89
CA SER A 11 -30.23 -35.48 -37.80
C SER A 11 -29.60 -34.37 -36.96
N ALA A 12 -28.27 -34.30 -36.99
CA ALA A 12 -27.50 -33.28 -36.29
C ALA A 12 -27.59 -31.96 -37.07
N VAL A 13 -28.54 -31.11 -36.67
CA VAL A 13 -28.59 -29.70 -37.08
C VAL A 13 -27.63 -28.93 -36.19
N LEU A 14 -26.47 -28.54 -36.73
CA LEU A 14 -25.60 -27.55 -36.11
C LEU A 14 -26.21 -26.16 -36.32
N MET A 15 -27.07 -25.73 -35.40
CA MET A 15 -27.44 -24.32 -35.29
C MET A 15 -26.42 -23.59 -34.42
N TRP A 16 -25.90 -22.50 -35.00
CA TRP A 16 -25.10 -21.48 -34.33
C TRP A 16 -25.75 -21.03 -33.03
N SER A 17 -25.08 -21.31 -31.91
CA SER A 17 -25.32 -20.61 -30.66
C SER A 17 -24.57 -19.28 -30.72
N CYS A 18 -25.33 -18.18 -30.75
CA CYS A 18 -24.85 -16.87 -30.34
C CYS A 18 -24.46 -16.93 -28.86
N GLY A 19 -23.21 -17.31 -28.58
CA GLY A 19 -22.57 -17.02 -27.32
C GLY A 19 -22.08 -15.58 -27.37
N GLY A 20 -22.77 -14.69 -26.65
CA GLY A 20 -22.27 -13.35 -26.39
C GLY A 20 -20.84 -13.44 -25.89
N ALA A 21 -19.94 -12.73 -26.55
CA ALA A 21 -18.59 -12.53 -26.06
C ALA A 21 -18.70 -11.76 -24.74
N GLU A 22 -18.80 -12.49 -23.63
CA GLU A 22 -18.27 -12.01 -22.37
C GLU A 22 -16.82 -11.64 -22.66
N LYS A 23 -16.58 -10.33 -22.79
CA LYS A 23 -15.26 -9.78 -22.58
C LYS A 23 -14.87 -10.28 -21.20
N LYS A 24 -14.09 -11.37 -21.16
CA LYS A 24 -13.16 -11.60 -20.07
C LYS A 24 -12.40 -10.30 -19.98
N SER A 25 -12.77 -9.48 -19.01
CA SER A 25 -11.90 -8.41 -18.57
C SER A 25 -10.57 -9.12 -18.37
N ASN A 26 -9.55 -8.65 -19.06
CA ASN A 26 -8.20 -8.91 -18.63
C ASN A 26 -8.09 -8.26 -17.25
N PHE A 27 -8.57 -8.96 -16.22
CA PHE A 27 -8.12 -8.77 -14.87
C PHE A 27 -6.72 -9.36 -14.87
N THR A 28 -5.79 -8.58 -15.42
CA THR A 28 -4.41 -8.62 -14.97
C THR A 28 -4.53 -8.60 -13.46
N ALA A 29 -4.19 -9.73 -12.82
CA ALA A 29 -3.93 -9.75 -11.40
C ALA A 29 -3.00 -8.56 -11.12
N ARG A 30 -3.48 -7.55 -10.39
CA ARG A 30 -2.67 -6.40 -9.99
C ARG A 30 -1.55 -6.96 -9.12
N GLU A 31 -0.36 -7.15 -9.69
CA GLU A 31 0.80 -7.78 -9.01
C GLU A 31 1.28 -7.00 -7.77
N ASN A 32 0.73 -5.82 -7.50
CA ASN A 32 1.20 -4.91 -6.44
C ASN A 32 0.19 -4.69 -5.28
N ILE A 33 -0.85 -5.50 -5.14
CA ILE A 33 -1.78 -5.34 -4.00
C ILE A 33 -1.10 -5.86 -2.72
N ILE A 34 -0.89 -4.96 -1.75
CA ILE A 34 -0.36 -5.32 -0.44
C ILE A 34 -1.46 -6.00 0.38
N VAL A 35 -1.16 -7.19 0.87
CA VAL A 35 -2.08 -8.01 1.67
C VAL A 35 -1.76 -7.84 3.16
N GLN A 36 -2.83 -7.87 3.96
CA GLN A 36 -2.79 -7.81 5.41
C GLN A 36 -1.97 -8.95 6.03
N GLN A 37 -1.17 -8.65 7.05
CA GLN A 37 -0.47 -9.66 7.86
C GLN A 37 -1.45 -10.43 8.76
N ASP A 38 -1.01 -11.57 9.30
CA ASP A 38 -1.85 -12.44 10.15
C ASP A 38 -2.39 -11.72 11.40
N ASP A 39 -1.58 -10.84 11.98
CA ASP A 39 -1.92 -9.99 13.13
C ASP A 39 -2.87 -8.83 12.76
N GLY A 40 -3.22 -8.69 11.48
CA GLY A 40 -4.06 -7.64 10.94
C GLY A 40 -3.28 -6.39 10.54
N SER A 41 -1.98 -6.31 10.75
CA SER A 41 -1.21 -5.13 10.37
C SER A 41 -0.90 -5.05 8.87
N PHE A 42 -0.50 -3.86 8.42
CA PHE A 42 0.08 -3.65 7.09
C PHE A 42 1.40 -2.91 7.24
N MET A 43 2.35 -3.25 6.38
CA MET A 43 3.61 -2.53 6.24
C MET A 43 3.75 -2.10 4.78
N LEU A 44 3.43 -0.84 4.53
CA LEU A 44 3.45 -0.21 3.20
C LEU A 44 4.86 0.32 2.96
N LYS A 45 5.74 -0.56 2.48
CA LYS A 45 7.14 -0.19 2.23
C LYS A 45 7.26 0.72 1.03
N LEU A 46 8.11 1.74 1.14
CA LEU A 46 8.34 2.72 0.07
C LEU A 46 8.94 2.07 -1.18
N ASP A 47 9.72 0.98 -1.05
CA ASP A 47 10.27 0.24 -2.19
C ASP A 47 9.23 -0.59 -2.98
N LYS A 48 8.00 -0.68 -2.45
CA LYS A 48 6.82 -1.29 -3.09
C LYS A 48 5.78 -0.25 -3.50
N ALA A 49 6.06 1.04 -3.31
CA ALA A 49 5.18 2.12 -3.70
C ALA A 49 5.37 2.49 -5.17
N ASP A 50 4.32 2.98 -5.80
CA ASP A 50 4.45 3.81 -6.99
C ASP A 50 4.86 5.21 -6.51
N CYS A 51 6.11 5.63 -6.81
CA CYS A 51 6.67 6.89 -6.34
C CYS A 51 6.77 7.93 -7.45
N TYR A 52 6.32 9.15 -7.16
CA TYR A 52 6.47 10.34 -7.98
C TYR A 52 7.28 11.37 -7.20
N SER A 53 8.42 11.78 -7.73
CA SER A 53 9.33 12.65 -7.00
C SER A 53 9.97 13.70 -7.90
N SER A 54 9.98 14.95 -7.45
CA SER A 54 10.65 16.08 -8.08
C SER A 54 11.79 16.57 -7.19
N VAL A 55 12.92 16.91 -7.81
CA VAL A 55 14.02 17.59 -7.10
C VAL A 55 13.70 19.08 -6.90
N ASP A 56 12.92 19.67 -7.81
CA ASP A 56 12.58 21.10 -7.77
C ASP A 56 11.47 21.43 -6.76
N ASP A 57 10.57 20.47 -6.51
CA ASP A 57 9.56 20.56 -5.46
C ASP A 57 9.44 19.23 -4.69
N PRO A 58 10.36 18.97 -3.76
CA PRO A 58 10.32 17.76 -2.96
C PRO A 58 9.07 17.68 -2.08
N SER A 59 8.50 18.81 -1.67
CA SER A 59 7.35 18.86 -0.74
C SER A 59 6.11 18.15 -1.26
N ALA A 60 5.98 18.04 -2.59
CA ALA A 60 4.89 17.35 -3.27
C ALA A 60 5.23 15.89 -3.65
N ASN A 61 6.41 15.37 -3.27
CA ASN A 61 6.78 13.99 -3.58
C ASN A 61 5.77 13.03 -2.96
N THR A 62 5.37 12.05 -3.76
CA THR A 62 4.21 11.21 -3.53
C THR A 62 4.59 9.73 -3.61
N ALA A 63 4.06 8.93 -2.68
CA ALA A 63 4.11 7.48 -2.72
C ALA A 63 2.69 6.91 -2.62
N GLU A 64 2.37 5.95 -3.47
CA GLU A 64 1.04 5.34 -3.55
C GLU A 64 1.10 3.82 -3.39
N TRP A 65 0.10 3.28 -2.68
CA TRP A 65 -0.09 1.85 -2.52
C TRP A 65 -1.55 1.48 -2.74
N ASN A 66 -1.76 0.30 -3.34
CA ASN A 66 -3.06 -0.37 -3.34
C ASN A 66 -3.03 -1.48 -2.29
N VAL A 67 -3.94 -1.41 -1.32
CA VAL A 67 -4.00 -2.34 -0.18
C VAL A 67 -5.32 -3.09 -0.18
N LYS A 68 -5.32 -4.36 0.21
CA LYS A 68 -6.54 -5.15 0.40
C LYS A 68 -6.82 -5.36 1.88
N ILE A 69 -7.86 -4.68 2.37
CA ILE A 69 -8.35 -4.82 3.74
C ILE A 69 -9.30 -6.01 3.81
N THR A 70 -9.00 -6.97 4.69
CA THR A 70 -9.88 -8.14 4.91
C THR A 70 -10.69 -8.02 6.19
N LYS A 71 -10.17 -7.32 7.19
CA LYS A 71 -10.84 -7.06 8.47
C LYS A 71 -11.15 -5.55 8.57
N PRO A 72 -12.43 -5.12 8.53
CA PRO A 72 -12.77 -3.72 8.70
C PRO A 72 -12.48 -3.28 10.14
N GLY A 73 -12.33 -1.98 10.36
CA GLY A 73 -12.05 -1.44 11.68
C GLY A 73 -11.17 -0.19 11.66
N ARG A 74 -10.78 0.24 12.85
CA ARG A 74 -9.88 1.38 13.03
C ARG A 74 -8.43 0.90 13.09
N TYR A 75 -7.55 1.61 12.42
CA TYR A 75 -6.12 1.31 12.36
C TYR A 75 -5.33 2.55 12.74
N ASN A 76 -4.40 2.39 13.68
CA ASN A 76 -3.40 3.38 13.95
C ASN A 76 -2.42 3.44 12.77
N VAL A 77 -2.04 4.65 12.38
CA VAL A 77 -1.12 4.93 11.29
C VAL A 77 0.20 5.40 11.88
N TRP A 78 1.28 4.72 11.52
CA TRP A 78 2.63 5.05 11.92
C TRP A 78 3.50 5.31 10.70
N LEU A 79 4.26 6.40 10.72
CA LEU A 79 5.30 6.67 9.74
C LEU A 79 6.61 6.09 10.28
N SER A 80 7.22 5.16 9.56
CA SER A 80 8.49 4.56 9.98
C SER A 80 9.64 5.15 9.19
N SER A 81 10.65 5.62 9.93
CA SER A 81 11.86 6.24 9.39
C SER A 81 13.11 5.53 9.92
N ALA A 82 14.15 5.45 9.09
CA ALA A 82 15.50 5.12 9.53
C ALA A 82 16.26 6.42 9.78
N THR A 83 16.80 6.63 10.99
CA THR A 83 17.49 7.87 11.38
C THR A 83 18.79 7.60 12.14
N LEU A 84 19.79 8.46 11.98
CA LEU A 84 20.97 8.49 12.87
C LEU A 84 20.76 9.41 14.08
N ASP A 85 19.78 10.32 14.01
CA ASP A 85 19.41 11.25 15.08
C ASP A 85 18.09 10.84 15.72
N THR A 86 18.16 10.49 17.00
CA THR A 86 17.02 10.04 17.80
C THR A 86 16.32 11.19 18.54
N LEU A 87 16.68 12.44 18.25
CA LEU A 87 16.05 13.65 18.81
C LEU A 87 15.25 14.41 17.75
N ASP A 88 15.72 14.44 16.50
CA ASP A 88 15.05 15.15 15.40
C ASP A 88 15.09 14.35 14.09
N LEU A 89 13.90 14.10 13.52
CA LEU A 89 13.76 13.41 12.24
C LEU A 89 14.06 14.30 11.04
N ASN A 90 14.19 15.63 11.23
CA ASN A 90 14.54 16.60 10.20
C ASN A 90 13.58 16.56 8.99
N TYR A 91 12.28 16.52 9.27
CA TYR A 91 11.24 16.82 8.29
C TYR A 91 11.10 18.33 8.18
N SER A 92 11.10 18.86 6.95
CA SER A 92 10.94 20.30 6.69
C SER A 92 9.49 20.71 6.51
N ASN A 93 8.61 19.75 6.19
CA ASN A 93 7.18 19.98 6.02
C ASN A 93 6.37 18.94 6.79
N SER A 94 5.09 19.24 6.98
CA SER A 94 4.11 18.26 7.44
C SER A 94 4.02 17.10 6.45
N VAL A 95 3.77 15.91 6.99
CA VAL A 95 3.53 14.71 6.18
C VAL A 95 2.02 14.48 6.09
N ARG A 96 1.54 14.35 4.86
CA ARG A 96 0.11 14.07 4.59
C ARG A 96 -0.08 12.64 4.12
N ILE A 97 -1.00 11.92 4.74
CA ILE A 97 -1.44 10.58 4.34
C ILE A 97 -2.93 10.66 4.02
N THR A 98 -3.34 10.19 2.84
CA THR A 98 -4.73 10.18 2.42
C THR A 98 -5.22 8.76 2.18
N LEU A 99 -6.51 8.57 2.47
CA LEU A 99 -7.27 7.36 2.25
C LEU A 99 -8.67 7.78 1.79
N ALA A 100 -8.95 7.63 0.48
CA ALA A 100 -10.17 8.14 -0.14
C ALA A 100 -10.45 9.60 0.26
N ASP A 101 -11.57 9.87 0.93
CA ASP A 101 -11.96 11.22 1.38
C ASP A 101 -11.39 11.62 2.75
N SER A 102 -10.61 10.75 3.39
CA SER A 102 -10.00 10.99 4.70
C SER A 102 -8.52 11.33 4.58
N GLN A 103 -8.03 12.22 5.44
CA GLN A 103 -6.64 12.61 5.49
C GLN A 103 -6.12 12.73 6.92
N LEU A 104 -4.83 12.44 7.07
CA LEU A 104 -4.03 12.72 8.25
C LEU A 104 -2.90 13.64 7.81
N GLU A 105 -2.66 14.71 8.56
CA GLU A 105 -1.55 15.62 8.31
C GLU A 105 -0.93 15.98 9.67
N ALA A 106 0.37 15.72 9.81
CA ALA A 106 1.11 15.97 11.04
C ALA A 106 2.60 16.17 10.76
N ASP A 107 3.27 16.88 11.66
CA ASP A 107 4.73 16.98 11.69
C ASP A 107 5.29 15.71 12.37
N PRO A 108 6.09 14.88 11.68
CA PRO A 108 6.57 13.62 12.26
C PRO A 108 7.46 13.86 13.48
N ALA A 109 7.05 13.32 14.62
CA ALA A 109 7.81 13.31 15.87
C ALA A 109 8.35 11.90 16.17
N ILE A 110 9.33 11.80 17.06
CA ILE A 110 9.86 10.49 17.50
C ILE A 110 9.00 9.98 18.66
N ASP A 111 7.92 9.26 18.35
CA ASP A 111 7.06 8.65 19.36
C ASP A 111 7.63 7.32 19.88
N ARG A 112 8.35 6.60 19.01
CA ARG A 112 8.98 5.32 19.35
C ARG A 112 10.31 5.13 18.66
N ILE A 113 11.34 4.74 19.42
CA ILE A 113 12.59 4.17 18.89
C ILE A 113 12.55 2.65 19.01
N VAL A 114 12.70 1.96 17.87
CA VAL A 114 12.82 0.50 17.81
C VAL A 114 14.30 0.14 17.77
N ARG A 115 14.81 -0.39 18.88
CA ARG A 115 16.21 -0.83 19.00
C ARG A 115 16.39 -2.20 18.34
N ASN A 116 17.56 -2.41 17.72
CA ASN A 116 17.93 -3.68 17.08
C ASN A 116 16.91 -4.18 16.03
N SER A 117 16.27 -3.26 15.31
CA SER A 117 15.40 -3.64 14.18
C SER A 117 16.25 -4.19 13.04
N ASP A 118 15.80 -5.30 12.46
CA ASP A 118 16.34 -5.91 11.25
C ASP A 118 15.94 -5.16 9.97
N GLU A 119 15.02 -4.19 10.08
CA GLU A 119 14.57 -3.35 8.96
C GLU A 119 15.56 -2.22 8.62
N VAL A 120 16.48 -1.89 9.54
CA VAL A 120 17.48 -0.84 9.36
C VAL A 120 18.87 -1.37 9.69
N ASN A 121 19.87 -0.96 8.89
CA ASN A 121 21.25 -1.34 9.12
C ASN A 121 21.94 -0.35 10.07
N TYR A 122 22.88 -0.84 10.88
CA TYR A 122 23.79 0.03 11.62
C TYR A 122 24.47 1.03 10.66
N PRO A 123 24.58 2.33 11.00
CA PRO A 123 24.31 2.95 12.31
C PRO A 123 22.89 3.51 12.51
N TYR A 124 21.94 3.21 11.64
CA TYR A 124 20.58 3.74 11.74
C TYR A 124 19.76 3.09 12.85
N TYR A 125 18.89 3.90 13.46
CA TYR A 125 17.80 3.48 14.32
C TYR A 125 16.49 3.57 13.55
N ARG A 126 15.57 2.66 13.84
CA ARG A 126 14.18 2.82 13.38
C ARG A 126 13.45 3.72 14.37
N ALA A 127 12.84 4.78 13.84
CA ALA A 127 12.00 5.71 14.57
C ALA A 127 10.60 5.71 13.94
N ASP A 128 9.57 5.53 14.75
CA ASP A 128 8.19 5.56 14.30
C ASP A 128 7.48 6.79 14.86
N SER A 129 6.78 7.50 13.99
CA SER A 129 5.93 8.66 14.29
C SER A 129 4.47 8.27 14.20
N PHE A 130 3.68 8.61 15.20
CA PHE A 130 2.24 8.39 15.18
C PHE A 130 1.55 9.48 14.36
N MET A 131 0.82 9.09 13.33
CA MET A 131 0.17 10.02 12.39
C MET A 131 -1.34 10.17 12.65
N GLY A 132 -1.91 9.33 13.51
CA GLY A 132 -3.35 9.28 13.77
C GLY A 132 -3.96 7.92 13.44
N SER A 133 -5.24 7.90 13.04
CA SER A 133 -5.93 6.66 12.72
C SER A 133 -6.90 6.81 11.55
N PHE A 134 -6.98 5.77 10.72
CA PHE A 134 -8.02 5.62 9.71
C PHE A 134 -9.07 4.61 10.15
N TYR A 135 -10.28 4.75 9.62
CA TYR A 135 -11.36 3.78 9.77
C TYR A 135 -11.70 3.20 8.41
N PHE A 136 -11.58 1.88 8.28
CA PHE A 136 -12.00 1.14 7.10
C PHE A 136 -13.38 0.53 7.37
N PRO A 137 -14.45 1.04 6.74
CA PRO A 137 -15.81 0.62 7.05
C PRO A 137 -16.10 -0.81 6.61
N GLU A 138 -15.47 -1.27 5.54
CA GLU A 138 -15.75 -2.55 4.90
C GLU A 138 -14.44 -3.22 4.43
N PRO A 139 -14.41 -4.55 4.25
CA PRO A 139 -13.36 -5.21 3.49
C PRO A 139 -13.34 -4.70 2.05
N GLY A 140 -12.15 -4.52 1.46
CA GLY A 140 -12.05 -4.02 0.09
C GLY A 140 -10.64 -3.65 -0.32
N GLU A 141 -10.51 -3.20 -1.57
CA GLU A 141 -9.28 -2.57 -2.06
C GLU A 141 -9.34 -1.06 -1.79
N TYR A 142 -8.26 -0.51 -1.25
CA TYR A 142 -8.12 0.90 -0.94
C TYR A 142 -6.82 1.43 -1.53
N ASN A 143 -6.84 2.67 -1.98
CA ASN A 143 -5.64 3.41 -2.36
C ASN A 143 -5.22 4.29 -1.18
N ILE A 144 -3.95 4.22 -0.82
CA ILE A 144 -3.32 5.05 0.21
C ILE A 144 -2.22 5.85 -0.46
N GLN A 145 -2.23 7.15 -0.24
CA GLN A 145 -1.22 8.07 -0.75
C GLN A 145 -0.52 8.76 0.42
N LEU A 146 0.79 8.93 0.29
CA LEU A 146 1.65 9.65 1.22
C LEU A 146 2.35 10.77 0.46
N ILE A 147 2.34 11.99 1.01
CA ILE A 147 3.01 13.16 0.46
C ILE A 147 4.03 13.65 1.49
N SER A 148 5.30 13.75 1.09
CA SER A 148 6.41 14.21 1.94
C SER A 148 7.68 14.44 1.14
N GLU A 149 8.49 15.42 1.53
CA GLU A 149 9.85 15.64 1.00
C GLU A 149 10.81 14.46 1.20
N LYS A 150 10.52 13.55 2.13
CA LYS A 150 11.32 12.34 2.35
C LYS A 150 10.92 11.18 1.44
N VAL A 151 9.89 11.33 0.59
CA VAL A 151 9.59 10.36 -0.47
C VAL A 151 10.61 10.54 -1.59
N ILE A 152 11.58 9.63 -1.66
CA ILE A 152 12.59 9.61 -2.72
C ILE A 152 12.43 8.34 -3.54
N SER A 153 12.14 8.49 -4.84
CA SER A 153 12.08 7.35 -5.75
C SER A 153 13.42 6.63 -5.87
N ARG A 154 13.37 5.35 -6.25
CA ARG A 154 14.60 4.56 -6.51
C ARG A 154 15.49 5.24 -7.56
N GLU A 155 14.90 5.75 -8.63
CA GLU A 155 15.63 6.42 -9.70
C GLU A 155 16.36 7.68 -9.23
N LEU A 156 15.72 8.50 -8.38
CA LEU A 156 16.38 9.68 -7.82
C LEU A 156 17.51 9.29 -6.87
N ARG A 157 17.32 8.26 -6.02
CA ARG A 157 18.38 7.76 -5.13
C ARG A 157 19.61 7.30 -5.89
N GLU A 158 19.43 6.60 -7.00
CA GLU A 158 20.53 6.13 -7.84
C GLU A 158 21.25 7.28 -8.56
N LYS A 159 20.51 8.32 -8.97
CA LYS A 159 21.08 9.49 -9.67
C LYS A 159 21.84 10.43 -8.76
N THR A 160 21.37 10.65 -7.52
CA THR A 160 21.96 11.68 -6.66
C THR A 160 23.24 11.22 -5.97
N ASN A 161 23.53 9.90 -5.87
CA ASN A 161 24.64 9.34 -5.08
C ASN A 161 24.69 9.88 -3.63
N GLN A 162 23.64 10.55 -3.18
CA GLN A 162 23.55 11.16 -1.87
C GLN A 162 22.89 10.15 -0.96
N LEU A 163 23.68 9.65 -0.01
CA LEU A 163 23.12 9.10 1.21
C LEU A 163 22.24 10.21 1.81
N PRO A 164 20.94 9.96 2.03
CA PRO A 164 20.05 10.97 2.55
C PRO A 164 20.55 11.47 3.89
N ASP A 165 20.50 12.80 4.03
CA ASP A 165 20.85 13.54 5.24
C ASP A 165 20.07 12.99 6.42
N ASN A 166 20.74 12.14 7.20
CA ASN A 166 20.37 11.59 8.50
C ASN A 166 19.14 10.68 8.58
N THR A 167 18.02 11.04 7.96
CA THR A 167 16.71 10.39 8.11
C THR A 167 16.11 10.01 6.77
N MET A 168 15.65 8.77 6.68
CA MET A 168 14.96 8.20 5.54
C MET A 168 13.57 7.75 5.92
N LEU A 169 12.57 8.15 5.15
CA LEU A 169 11.27 7.50 5.17
C LEU A 169 11.40 6.08 4.60
N MET A 170 10.84 5.10 5.31
CA MET A 170 10.92 3.69 4.95
C MET A 170 9.55 3.08 4.63
N SER A 171 8.54 3.36 5.46
CA SER A 171 7.21 2.76 5.29
C SER A 171 6.12 3.50 6.04
N VAL A 172 4.86 3.27 5.64
CA VAL A 172 3.68 3.53 6.46
C VAL A 172 3.20 2.21 7.06
N ILE A 173 2.95 2.18 8.36
CA ILE A 173 2.50 0.98 9.08
C ILE A 173 1.09 1.23 9.61
N LEU A 174 0.19 0.30 9.30
CA LEU A 174 -1.18 0.29 9.80
C LEU A 174 -1.30 -0.82 10.83
N THR A 175 -1.60 -0.50 12.09
CA THR A 175 -1.82 -1.51 13.13
C THR A 175 -3.28 -1.46 13.59
N PRO A 176 -4.01 -2.59 13.62
CA PRO A 176 -5.38 -2.61 14.13
C PRO A 176 -5.45 -1.99 15.53
N LEU A 177 -6.42 -1.10 15.74
CA LEU A 177 -6.77 -0.65 17.07
C LEU A 177 -7.62 -1.75 17.72
N THR A 178 -6.97 -2.71 18.38
CA THR A 178 -7.66 -3.74 19.16
C THR A 178 -8.37 -3.06 20.34
N ARG A 179 -9.68 -3.28 20.44
CA ARG A 179 -10.45 -3.01 21.67
C ARG A 179 -10.29 -4.16 22.65
#